data_AF-A0A172QTF8-F1
#
_entry.id   AF-A0A172QTF8-F1
#
_cell.length_a   1.000
_cell.length_b   1.000
_cell.length_c   1.000
_cell.angle_alpha   90.00
_cell.angle_beta   90.00
_cell.angle_gamma   90.00
#
_symmetry.space_group_name_H-M   'P 1'
#
loop_
_entity.id
_entity.type
_entity.pdbx_description
1 polymer ?
#
loop_
_entity_poly.entity_id
_entity_poly.type
_entity_poly.pdbx_seq_one_letter_code
_entity_poly.pdbx_strand_id
1 'polypeptide(L)'
;MISHLNRIIRFIFLLGLGAWTVYSMLSWVSSQYEASVDGHSLILGVFWSAVLVLSGSLLVEKFLPLLSISKLEWIYQVRPTGQVKFNAREPIAQIVAFSLFGMVLGAAHGQMWLWLIISCLVRLATGLAKKRSLPSLLTAGEKKILSAASLSVLDSGLVADATTITHLRWKEQAPTANYLVLAGRRFFRRPHIALMMLVIISFTFSFSGIFGAYSASIFLLLWSVVGADVARCADFSKLHAPGHYKAVVLLFHAVPAIGIVLLITDPAHVLVHSLLIVVSVVWAGIARSRPRRVDQITYIDSGIAGPVSPEIIRFYLAGLPPALFASLLLLYFSV
;
A
#
# COMPACT_ATOMS: atom_id res chain seq x y z
N MET A 1 31.55 -22.29 -19.41
CA MET A 1 32.35 -21.42 -18.51
C MET A 1 31.92 -19.94 -18.61
N ILE A 2 31.86 -19.36 -19.82
CA ILE A 2 31.45 -17.96 -20.07
C ILE A 2 30.05 -17.62 -19.54
N SER A 3 29.08 -18.55 -19.64
CA SER A 3 27.71 -18.36 -19.14
C SER A 3 27.61 -18.26 -17.62
N HIS A 4 28.48 -18.95 -16.86
CA HIS A 4 28.52 -18.87 -15.40
C HIS A 4 29.20 -17.59 -14.93
N LEU A 5 30.29 -17.19 -15.60
CA LEU A 5 30.97 -15.93 -15.33
C LEU A 5 30.03 -14.73 -15.56
N ASN A 6 29.27 -14.73 -16.66
CA ASN A 6 28.28 -13.69 -16.92
C ASN A 6 27.16 -13.62 -15.87
N ARG A 7 26.73 -14.76 -15.31
CA ARG A 7 25.75 -14.77 -14.20
C ARG A 7 26.34 -14.18 -12.92
N ILE A 8 27.58 -14.52 -12.60
CA ILE A 8 28.29 -14.01 -11.42
C ILE A 8 28.50 -12.50 -11.53
N ILE A 9 28.98 -12.01 -12.69
CA ILE A 9 29.18 -10.58 -12.94
C ILE A 9 27.86 -9.83 -12.82
N ARG A 10 26.78 -10.32 -13.44
CA ARG A 10 25.44 -9.71 -13.31
C ARG A 10 24.96 -9.69 -11.87
N PHE A 11 25.19 -10.76 -11.11
CA PHE A 11 24.81 -10.83 -9.71
C PHE A 11 25.56 -9.81 -8.86
N ILE A 12 26.89 -9.72 -9.00
CA ILE A 12 27.72 -8.74 -8.27
C ILE A 12 27.31 -7.32 -8.65
N PHE A 13 27.09 -7.04 -9.94
CA PHE A 13 26.65 -5.73 -10.40
C PHE A 13 25.30 -5.34 -9.82
N LEU A 14 24.30 -6.24 -9.84
CA LEU A 14 22.98 -5.99 -9.27
C LEU A 14 23.04 -5.80 -7.75
N LEU A 15 23.88 -6.57 -7.06
CA LEU A 15 24.09 -6.42 -5.62
C LEU A 15 24.75 -5.09 -5.30
N GLY A 16 25.78 -4.69 -6.05
CA GLY A 16 26.45 -3.41 -5.91
C GLY A 16 25.52 -2.23 -6.17
N LEU A 17 24.70 -2.30 -7.23
CA LEU A 17 23.68 -1.30 -7.53
C LEU A 17 22.62 -1.22 -6.42
N GLY A 18 22.16 -2.36 -5.91
CA GLY A 18 21.23 -2.42 -4.78
C GLY A 18 21.82 -1.82 -3.50
N ALA A 19 23.06 -2.15 -3.17
CA ALA A 19 23.75 -1.60 -2.01
C ALA A 19 23.97 -0.08 -2.14
N TRP A 20 24.38 0.38 -3.32
CA TRP A 20 24.56 1.80 -3.61
C TRP A 20 23.26 2.59 -3.49
N THR A 21 22.16 2.09 -4.08
CA THR A 21 20.85 2.75 -3.98
C THR A 21 20.34 2.83 -2.54
N VAL A 22 20.48 1.77 -1.76
CA VAL A 22 20.13 1.77 -0.32
C VAL A 22 20.99 2.77 0.43
N TYR A 23 22.31 2.78 0.20
CA TYR A 23 23.22 3.73 0.85
C TYR A 23 22.88 5.19 0.50
N SER A 24 22.69 5.49 -0.79
CA SER A 24 22.33 6.84 -1.25
C SER A 24 21.00 7.32 -0.69
N MET A 25 20.01 6.42 -0.56
CA MET A 25 18.73 6.76 0.06
C MET A 25 18.91 7.05 1.56
N LEU A 26 19.66 6.21 2.29
CA LEU A 26 19.89 6.40 3.72
C LEU A 26 20.70 7.66 4.01
N SER A 27 21.73 7.95 3.21
CA SER A 27 22.55 9.16 3.37
C SER A 27 21.75 10.43 3.08
N TRP A 28 20.90 10.41 2.05
CA TRP A 28 19.98 11.51 1.76
C TRP A 28 18.96 11.72 2.89
N VAL A 29 18.34 10.66 3.40
CA VAL A 29 17.39 10.78 4.53
C VAL A 29 18.09 11.31 5.79
N SER A 30 19.30 10.81 6.09
CA SER A 30 20.07 11.27 7.25
C SER A 30 20.44 12.75 7.14
N SER A 31 20.80 13.24 5.95
CA SER A 31 21.12 14.66 5.76
C SER A 31 19.88 15.55 5.88
N GLN A 32 18.71 15.09 5.43
CA GLN A 32 17.44 15.79 5.66
C GLN A 32 17.05 15.81 7.14
N TYR A 33 17.29 14.72 7.86
CA TYR A 33 17.08 14.67 9.31
C TYR A 33 17.97 15.71 10.01
N GLU A 34 19.27 15.74 9.74
CA GLU A 34 20.22 16.72 10.31
C GLU A 34 19.80 18.17 10.04
N ALA A 35 19.26 18.46 8.85
CA ALA A 35 18.74 19.78 8.50
C ALA A 35 17.43 20.17 9.20
N SER A 36 16.70 19.21 9.79
CA SER A 36 15.34 19.42 10.31
C SER A 36 15.15 19.07 11.80
N VAL A 37 16.25 18.73 12.51
CA VAL A 37 16.23 18.28 13.91
C VAL A 37 15.51 19.24 14.86
N ASP A 38 15.68 20.56 14.67
CA ASP A 38 15.20 21.57 15.61
C ASP A 38 13.67 21.79 15.58
N GLY A 39 12.99 21.30 14.54
CA GLY A 39 11.54 21.50 14.35
C GLY A 39 10.66 20.32 14.79
N HIS A 40 11.25 19.15 15.09
CA HIS A 40 10.49 17.91 15.16
C HIS A 40 10.28 17.40 16.58
N SER A 41 9.02 17.15 16.95
CA SER A 41 8.71 16.39 18.17
C SER A 41 9.14 14.94 18.00
N LEU A 42 10.26 14.57 18.63
CA LEU A 42 10.79 13.21 18.64
C LEU A 42 9.72 12.18 19.09
N ILE A 43 8.91 12.52 20.09
CA ILE A 43 7.88 11.64 20.66
C ILE A 43 6.80 11.34 19.61
N LEU A 44 6.31 12.38 18.91
CA LEU A 44 5.27 12.22 17.91
C LEU A 44 5.77 11.41 16.70
N GLY A 45 7.00 11.67 16.25
CA GLY A 45 7.65 10.91 15.19
C GLY A 45 7.80 9.42 15.54
N VAL A 46 8.31 9.13 16.75
CA VAL A 46 8.45 7.74 17.24
C VAL A 46 7.10 7.03 17.34
N PHE A 47 6.06 7.72 17.83
CA PHE A 47 4.71 7.15 17.93
C PHE A 47 4.19 6.74 16.54
N TRP A 48 4.19 7.66 15.58
CA TRP A 48 3.69 7.36 14.22
C TRP A 48 4.53 6.30 13.52
N SER A 49 5.84 6.28 13.75
CA SER A 49 6.75 5.26 13.22
C SER A 49 6.47 3.87 13.79
N ALA A 50 6.14 3.77 15.08
CA ALA A 50 5.73 2.51 15.70
C ALA A 50 4.40 2.02 15.12
N VAL A 51 3.42 2.94 14.97
CA VAL A 51 2.12 2.64 14.37
C VAL A 51 2.29 2.23 12.91
N LEU A 52 3.16 2.89 12.15
CA LEU A 52 3.45 2.58 10.74
C LEU A 52 4.03 1.19 10.57
N VAL A 53 5.07 0.84 11.35
CA VAL A 53 5.70 -0.48 11.29
C VAL A 53 4.71 -1.58 11.67
N LEU A 54 3.94 -1.39 12.74
CA LEU A 54 2.95 -2.37 13.18
C LEU A 54 1.80 -2.51 12.18
N SER A 55 1.17 -1.41 11.78
CA SER A 55 0.04 -1.43 10.85
C SER A 55 0.45 -1.93 9.46
N GLY A 56 1.62 -1.52 8.97
CA GLY A 56 2.21 -2.00 7.72
C GLY A 56 2.51 -3.50 7.78
N SER A 57 3.06 -3.99 8.89
CA SER A 57 3.30 -5.42 9.09
C SER A 57 2.00 -6.22 9.12
N LEU A 58 0.97 -5.74 9.81
CA LEU A 58 -0.36 -6.36 9.82
C LEU A 58 -1.03 -6.32 8.44
N LEU A 59 -0.78 -5.28 7.65
CA LEU A 59 -1.31 -5.13 6.30
C LEU A 59 -0.66 -6.15 5.37
N VAL A 60 0.68 -6.18 5.36
CA VAL A 60 1.43 -7.18 4.59
C VAL A 60 1.05 -8.59 5.03
N GLU A 61 0.86 -8.86 6.32
CA GLU A 61 0.43 -10.17 6.81
C GLU A 61 -1.00 -10.57 6.39
N LYS A 62 -1.82 -9.63 5.91
CA LYS A 62 -3.12 -9.93 5.27
C LYS A 62 -2.96 -10.35 3.81
N PHE A 63 -2.14 -9.64 3.04
CA PHE A 63 -1.98 -9.83 1.59
C PHE A 63 -0.89 -10.86 1.25
N LEU A 64 0.25 -10.78 1.93
CA LEU A 64 1.43 -11.62 1.76
C LEU A 64 1.85 -12.23 3.11
N PRO A 65 1.09 -13.21 3.63
CA PRO A 65 1.43 -13.89 4.88
C PRO A 65 2.86 -14.46 4.88
N LEU A 66 3.56 -14.33 6.02
CA LEU A 66 4.95 -14.78 6.13
C LEU A 66 5.04 -16.29 5.99
N LEU A 67 4.13 -17.00 6.64
CA LEU A 67 4.01 -18.46 6.57
C LEU A 67 2.77 -18.81 5.73
N SER A 68 3.00 -19.42 4.58
CA SER A 68 1.95 -19.87 3.68
C SER A 68 2.37 -21.13 2.94
N ILE A 69 1.39 -21.96 2.58
CA ILE A 69 1.57 -23.14 1.72
C ILE A 69 0.48 -23.07 0.65
N SER A 70 0.86 -23.09 -0.62
CA SER A 70 -0.12 -23.15 -1.69
C SER A 70 -0.77 -24.55 -1.78
N LYS A 71 -1.98 -24.63 -2.33
CA LYS A 71 -2.66 -25.92 -2.57
C LYS A 71 -1.83 -26.84 -3.47
N LEU A 72 -1.14 -26.28 -4.46
CA LEU A 72 -0.26 -27.03 -5.37
C LEU A 72 0.96 -27.59 -4.62
N GLU A 73 1.66 -26.77 -3.83
CA GLU A 73 2.79 -27.25 -3.01
C GLU A 73 2.35 -28.31 -2.00
N TRP A 74 1.17 -28.16 -1.41
CA TRP A 74 0.60 -29.17 -0.53
C TRP A 74 0.40 -30.51 -1.24
N ILE A 75 -0.25 -30.50 -2.40
CA ILE A 75 -0.58 -31.73 -3.15
C ILE A 75 0.69 -32.43 -3.66
N TYR A 76 1.62 -31.68 -4.23
CA TYR A 76 2.75 -32.26 -4.98
C TYR A 76 4.05 -32.39 -4.18
N GLN A 77 4.24 -31.62 -3.10
CA GLN A 77 5.51 -31.61 -2.36
C GLN A 77 5.34 -32.02 -0.90
N VAL A 78 4.39 -31.41 -0.17
CA VAL A 78 4.28 -31.60 1.28
C VAL A 78 3.55 -32.90 1.64
N ARG A 79 2.40 -33.18 1.00
CA ARG A 79 1.61 -34.40 1.27
C ARG A 79 2.40 -35.69 0.98
N PRO A 80 3.14 -35.82 -0.15
CA PRO A 80 3.89 -37.04 -0.44
C PRO A 80 5.08 -37.26 0.49
N THR A 81 5.73 -36.18 0.96
CA THR A 81 6.94 -36.28 1.80
C THR A 81 6.63 -36.33 3.29
N GLY A 82 5.41 -36.00 3.71
CA GLY A 82 5.01 -35.90 5.12
C GLY A 82 5.73 -34.79 5.90
N GLN A 83 6.56 -33.98 5.23
CA GLN A 83 7.38 -32.94 5.84
C GLN A 83 6.98 -31.57 5.31
N VAL A 84 6.65 -30.66 6.22
CA VAL A 84 6.38 -29.26 5.87
C VAL A 84 7.71 -28.55 5.63
N LYS A 85 8.14 -28.49 4.37
CA LYS A 85 9.29 -27.68 3.94
C LYS A 85 8.77 -26.35 3.39
N PHE A 86 9.05 -25.27 4.10
CA PHE A 86 8.74 -23.93 3.64
C PHE A 86 9.81 -23.42 2.68
N ASN A 87 9.39 -22.78 1.59
CA ASN A 87 10.32 -22.02 0.75
C ASN A 87 10.78 -20.78 1.53
N ALA A 88 12.04 -20.78 1.97
CA ALA A 88 12.59 -19.71 2.81
C ALA A 88 12.80 -18.38 2.06
N ARG A 89 12.78 -18.38 0.71
CA ARG A 89 13.16 -17.20 -0.09
C ARG A 89 12.26 -15.99 0.15
N GLU A 90 10.95 -16.18 0.10
CA GLU A 90 10.01 -15.05 0.23
C GLU A 90 9.89 -14.55 1.67
N PRO A 91 9.82 -15.42 2.71
CA PRO A 91 9.91 -14.95 4.09
C PRO A 91 11.17 -14.15 4.36
N ILE A 92 12.33 -14.61 3.88
CA ILE A 92 13.60 -13.88 4.00
C ILE A 92 13.52 -12.54 3.27
N ALA A 93 13.05 -12.52 2.03
CA ALA A 93 12.90 -11.27 1.26
C ALA A 93 11.99 -10.26 1.97
N GLN A 94 10.89 -10.72 2.58
CA GLN A 94 9.99 -9.86 3.34
C GLN A 94 10.65 -9.32 4.62
N ILE A 95 11.39 -10.15 5.36
CA ILE A 95 12.12 -9.72 6.55
C ILE A 95 13.18 -8.68 6.17
N VAL A 96 13.96 -8.95 5.12
CA VAL A 96 14.97 -8.00 4.61
C VAL A 96 14.31 -6.69 4.17
N ALA A 97 13.21 -6.73 3.42
CA ALA A 97 12.49 -5.54 3.01
C ALA A 97 11.95 -4.72 4.20
N PHE A 98 11.41 -5.39 5.22
CA PHE A 98 10.95 -4.71 6.45
C PHE A 98 12.11 -4.11 7.23
N SER A 99 13.23 -4.83 7.37
CA SER A 99 14.44 -4.33 8.03
C SER A 99 15.00 -3.09 7.32
N LEU A 100 15.06 -3.10 5.98
CA LEU A 100 15.49 -1.95 5.18
C LEU A 100 14.53 -0.77 5.34
N PHE A 101 13.21 -1.02 5.31
CA PHE A 101 12.23 0.02 5.58
C PHE A 101 12.39 0.61 6.99
N GLY A 102 12.64 -0.23 7.99
CA GLY A 102 12.97 0.22 9.34
C GLY A 102 14.25 1.03 9.43
N MET A 103 15.29 0.70 8.66
CA MET A 103 16.50 1.54 8.58
C MET A 103 16.19 2.92 8.05
N VAL A 104 15.40 3.03 6.98
CA VAL A 104 14.99 4.33 6.39
C VAL A 104 14.20 5.15 7.41
N LEU A 105 13.26 4.51 8.10
CA LEU A 105 12.46 5.12 9.16
C LEU A 105 13.35 5.58 10.33
N GLY A 106 14.34 4.79 10.70
CA GLY A 106 15.28 5.15 11.75
C GLY A 106 16.25 6.24 11.34
N ALA A 107 16.69 6.28 10.07
CA ALA A 107 17.48 7.38 9.53
C ALA A 107 16.70 8.70 9.57
N ALA A 108 15.38 8.67 9.34
CA ALA A 108 14.49 9.83 9.44
C ALA A 108 14.34 10.38 10.88
N HIS A 109 14.82 9.65 11.89
CA HIS A 109 14.70 10.01 13.32
C HIS A 109 16.03 9.86 14.09
N GLY A 110 17.17 9.70 13.40
CA GLY A 110 18.49 9.53 14.03
C GLY A 110 18.73 8.20 14.77
N GLN A 111 17.85 7.20 14.64
CA GLN A 111 17.91 5.91 15.35
C GLN A 111 17.86 4.70 14.40
N MET A 112 18.71 4.70 13.37
CA MET A 112 18.72 3.71 12.29
C MET A 112 18.72 2.25 12.78
N TRP A 113 19.61 1.90 13.71
CA TRP A 113 19.77 0.52 14.19
C TRP A 113 18.58 0.03 15.02
N LEU A 114 17.98 0.92 15.83
CA LEU A 114 16.84 0.56 16.66
C LEU A 114 15.64 0.18 15.78
N TRP A 115 15.33 1.00 14.78
CA TRP A 115 14.20 0.76 13.90
C TRP A 115 14.40 -0.41 12.93
N LEU A 116 15.65 -0.73 12.55
CA LEU A 116 15.98 -1.99 11.89
C LEU A 116 15.54 -3.19 12.75
N ILE A 117 15.92 -3.20 14.03
CA ILE A 117 15.62 -4.31 14.93
C ILE A 117 14.10 -4.40 15.18
N ILE A 118 13.45 -3.26 15.48
CA ILE A 118 12.01 -3.20 15.73
C ILE A 118 11.23 -3.70 14.51
N SER A 119 11.52 -3.21 13.31
CA SER A 119 10.80 -3.61 12.09
C SER A 119 10.96 -5.10 11.77
N CYS A 120 12.18 -5.65 11.95
CA CYS A 120 12.45 -7.07 11.82
C CYS A 120 11.63 -7.89 12.82
N LEU A 121 11.70 -7.54 14.11
CA LEU A 121 10.98 -8.23 15.19
C LEU A 121 9.47 -8.15 15.00
N VAL A 122 8.93 -6.99 14.62
CA VAL A 122 7.50 -6.84 14.36
C VAL A 122 7.07 -7.72 13.19
N ARG A 123 7.83 -7.77 12.08
CA ARG A 123 7.50 -8.66 10.95
C ARG A 123 7.53 -10.14 11.33
N LEU A 124 8.52 -10.55 12.12
CA LEU A 124 8.61 -11.91 12.66
C LEU A 124 7.43 -12.20 13.59
N ALA A 125 7.13 -11.31 14.54
CA ALA A 125 6.04 -11.48 15.49
C ALA A 125 4.69 -11.61 14.79
N THR A 126 4.36 -10.74 13.83
CA THR A 126 3.09 -10.80 13.10
C THR A 126 2.96 -12.07 12.24
N GLY A 127 4.06 -12.53 11.64
CA GLY A 127 4.08 -13.75 10.83
C GLY A 127 3.99 -15.03 11.66
N LEU A 128 4.65 -15.07 12.82
CA LEU A 128 4.75 -16.26 13.67
C LEU A 128 3.58 -16.39 14.67
N ALA A 129 2.87 -15.30 14.98
CA ALA A 129 1.76 -15.31 15.93
C ALA A 129 0.54 -16.13 15.45
N LYS A 130 0.42 -16.42 14.16
CA LYS A 130 -0.71 -17.20 13.63
C LYS A 130 -0.56 -18.69 13.93
N LYS A 131 -1.68 -19.35 14.24
CA LYS A 131 -1.73 -20.81 14.42
C LYS A 131 -1.19 -21.51 13.17
N ARG A 132 -0.30 -22.49 13.37
CA ARG A 132 0.34 -23.29 12.30
C ARG A 132 -0.48 -24.51 11.88
N SER A 133 -1.80 -24.43 11.96
CA SER A 133 -2.67 -25.50 11.49
C SER A 133 -2.60 -25.61 9.96
N LEU A 134 -2.74 -26.82 9.41
CA LEU A 134 -2.77 -26.99 7.96
C LEU A 134 -3.85 -26.11 7.27
N PRO A 135 -5.10 -26.02 7.77
CA PRO A 135 -6.10 -25.15 7.17
C PRO A 135 -5.70 -23.67 7.14
N SER A 136 -5.06 -23.16 8.20
CA SER A 136 -4.62 -21.76 8.24
C SER A 136 -3.47 -21.48 7.27
N LEU A 137 -2.53 -22.42 7.11
CA LEU A 137 -1.43 -22.30 6.15
C LEU A 137 -1.91 -22.34 4.70
N LEU A 138 -2.88 -23.21 4.39
CA LEU A 138 -3.51 -23.29 3.06
C LEU A 138 -4.32 -22.02 2.74
N THR A 139 -5.08 -21.52 3.72
CA THR A 139 -5.82 -20.25 3.59
C THR A 139 -4.87 -19.07 3.39
N ALA A 140 -3.71 -19.08 4.06
CA ALA A 140 -2.67 -18.07 3.87
C ALA A 140 -2.04 -18.15 2.47
N GLY A 141 -1.82 -19.35 1.94
CA GLY A 141 -1.35 -19.56 0.56
C GLY A 141 -2.35 -19.04 -0.47
N GLU A 142 -3.64 -19.29 -0.26
CA GLU A 142 -4.70 -18.78 -1.13
C GLU A 142 -4.76 -17.24 -1.14
N LYS A 143 -4.68 -16.61 0.04
CA LYS A 143 -4.60 -15.15 0.16
C LYS A 143 -3.41 -14.58 -0.61
N LYS A 144 -2.26 -15.22 -0.48
CA LYS A 144 -1.04 -14.80 -1.15
C LYS A 144 -1.15 -14.88 -2.67
N ILE A 145 -1.68 -15.99 -3.20
CA ILE A 145 -1.87 -16.16 -4.64
C ILE A 145 -2.85 -15.12 -5.18
N LEU A 146 -3.98 -14.92 -4.51
CA LEU A 146 -4.98 -13.94 -4.94
C LEU A 146 -4.47 -12.50 -4.83
N SER A 147 -3.62 -12.20 -3.85
CA SER A 147 -2.97 -10.89 -3.74
C SER A 147 -1.92 -10.70 -4.83
N ALA A 148 -1.11 -11.72 -5.13
CA ALA A 148 -0.14 -11.65 -6.22
C ALA A 148 -0.80 -11.55 -7.60
N ALA A 149 -2.00 -12.12 -7.75
CA ALA A 149 -2.80 -12.02 -8.97
C ALA A 149 -3.15 -10.57 -9.32
N SER A 150 -3.15 -9.63 -8.37
CA SER A 150 -3.38 -8.22 -8.68
C SER A 150 -2.29 -7.59 -9.57
N LEU A 151 -1.11 -8.21 -9.66
CA LEU A 151 0.01 -7.74 -10.46
C LEU A 151 0.00 -8.33 -11.87
N SER A 152 -0.59 -9.52 -12.05
CA SER A 152 -0.60 -10.25 -13.32
C SER A 152 -1.96 -10.25 -14.03
N VAL A 153 -3.06 -10.14 -13.29
CA VAL A 153 -4.42 -10.12 -13.82
C VAL A 153 -4.84 -8.67 -14.04
N LEU A 154 -4.89 -8.25 -15.30
CA LEU A 154 -5.31 -6.91 -15.71
C LEU A 154 -6.84 -6.77 -15.76
N ASP A 155 -7.52 -7.26 -14.72
CA ASP A 155 -8.95 -7.11 -14.49
C ASP A 155 -9.18 -6.64 -13.03
N SER A 156 -9.37 -5.33 -12.89
CA SER A 156 -9.52 -4.68 -11.60
C SER A 156 -10.84 -5.02 -10.90
N GLY A 157 -11.87 -5.46 -11.63
CA GLY A 157 -13.14 -5.92 -11.06
C GLY A 157 -12.96 -7.28 -10.41
N LEU A 158 -12.37 -8.22 -11.17
CA LEU A 158 -12.06 -9.56 -10.68
C LEU A 158 -11.11 -9.54 -9.47
N VAL A 159 -10.04 -8.74 -9.55
CA VAL A 159 -9.08 -8.58 -8.44
C VAL A 159 -9.75 -7.97 -7.20
N ALA A 160 -10.65 -7.00 -7.37
CA ALA A 160 -11.35 -6.38 -6.25
C ALA A 160 -12.34 -7.34 -5.57
N ASP A 161 -13.07 -8.14 -6.34
CA ASP A 161 -13.98 -9.16 -5.82
C ASP A 161 -13.20 -10.27 -5.11
N ALA A 162 -12.10 -10.75 -5.69
CA ALA A 162 -11.20 -11.70 -5.06
C ALA A 162 -10.65 -11.19 -3.71
N THR A 163 -10.12 -9.96 -3.70
CA THR A 163 -9.60 -9.28 -2.50
C THR A 163 -10.70 -9.10 -1.44
N THR A 164 -11.92 -8.83 -1.89
CA THR A 164 -13.08 -8.72 -1.00
C THR A 164 -13.33 -10.04 -0.30
N ILE A 165 -13.49 -11.13 -1.06
CA ILE A 165 -13.87 -12.45 -0.54
C ILE A 165 -12.83 -12.97 0.45
N THR A 166 -11.53 -12.76 0.18
CA THR A 166 -10.43 -13.24 1.04
C THR A 166 -10.30 -12.50 2.37
N HIS A 167 -10.76 -11.25 2.44
CA HIS A 167 -10.59 -10.38 3.60
C HIS A 167 -11.90 -10.01 4.31
N LEU A 168 -13.04 -10.43 3.77
CA LEU A 168 -14.35 -10.16 4.34
C LEU A 168 -14.49 -10.85 5.70
N ARG A 169 -14.94 -10.08 6.70
CA ARG A 169 -15.42 -10.64 7.96
C ARG A 169 -16.92 -10.89 7.87
N TRP A 170 -17.30 -12.16 7.93
CA TRP A 170 -18.71 -12.56 8.03
C TRP A 170 -19.22 -12.21 9.43
N LYS A 171 -20.19 -11.30 9.50
CA LYS A 171 -20.84 -10.88 10.74
C LYS A 171 -22.33 -10.72 10.45
N GLU A 172 -23.16 -11.37 11.26
CA GLU A 172 -24.61 -11.22 11.20
C GLU A 172 -25.01 -9.82 11.68
N GLN A 173 -25.95 -9.21 10.97
CA GLN A 173 -26.46 -7.87 11.26
C GLN A 173 -27.93 -7.80 10.83
N ALA A 174 -28.75 -7.07 11.60
CA ALA A 174 -30.15 -6.84 11.28
C ALA A 174 -30.32 -6.17 9.90
N PRO A 175 -31.37 -6.53 9.13
CA PRO A 175 -31.62 -5.94 7.81
C PRO A 175 -31.84 -4.43 7.91
N THR A 176 -31.45 -3.70 6.85
CA THR A 176 -31.66 -2.25 6.78
C THR A 176 -31.80 -1.81 5.32
N ALA A 177 -32.68 -0.85 5.07
CA ALA A 177 -32.86 -0.22 3.76
C ALA A 177 -31.91 0.98 3.54
N ASN A 178 -31.18 1.43 4.56
CA ASN A 178 -30.33 2.61 4.47
C ASN A 178 -28.98 2.27 3.81
N TYR A 179 -28.76 2.75 2.58
CA TYR A 179 -27.54 2.52 1.81
C TYR A 179 -26.27 3.06 2.47
N LEU A 180 -26.32 4.18 3.21
CA LEU A 180 -25.15 4.71 3.92
C LEU A 180 -24.76 3.80 5.10
N VAL A 181 -25.76 3.27 5.81
CA VAL A 181 -25.54 2.27 6.86
C VAL A 181 -24.94 0.99 6.27
N LEU A 182 -25.43 0.54 5.10
CA LEU A 182 -24.86 -0.60 4.38
C LEU A 182 -23.41 -0.34 3.93
N ALA A 183 -23.12 0.87 3.44
CA ALA A 183 -21.77 1.26 3.02
C ALA A 183 -20.80 1.23 4.21
N GLY A 184 -21.18 1.82 5.34
CA GLY A 184 -20.42 1.75 6.58
C GLY A 184 -20.20 0.31 7.05
N ARG A 185 -21.24 -0.53 7.04
CA ARG A 185 -21.13 -1.96 7.39
C ARG A 185 -20.20 -2.73 6.44
N ARG A 186 -20.18 -2.40 5.15
CA ARG A 186 -19.26 -2.99 4.16
C ARG A 186 -17.82 -2.55 4.42
N PHE A 187 -17.60 -1.28 4.77
CA PHE A 187 -16.30 -0.75 5.15
C PHE A 187 -15.72 -1.49 6.38
N PHE A 188 -16.50 -1.61 7.47
CA PHE A 188 -16.02 -2.29 8.69
C PHE A 188 -15.82 -3.79 8.53
N ARG A 189 -16.50 -4.44 7.57
CA ARG A 189 -16.26 -5.85 7.24
C ARG A 189 -14.98 -6.07 6.41
N ARG A 190 -14.36 -4.99 5.91
CA ARG A 190 -13.14 -4.99 5.10
C ARG A 190 -12.00 -4.30 5.87
N PRO A 191 -11.43 -4.94 6.90
CA PRO A 191 -10.46 -4.30 7.79
C PRO A 191 -9.16 -3.86 7.10
N HIS A 192 -8.87 -4.36 5.89
CA HIS A 192 -7.70 -3.92 5.13
C HIS A 192 -7.80 -2.46 4.69
N ILE A 193 -9.01 -1.94 4.44
CA ILE A 193 -9.20 -0.54 4.00
C ILE A 193 -8.78 0.42 5.11
N ALA A 194 -9.32 0.24 6.32
CA ALA A 194 -8.94 1.03 7.49
C ALA A 194 -7.44 0.90 7.82
N LEU A 195 -6.86 -0.29 7.62
CA LEU A 195 -5.45 -0.51 7.85
C LEU A 195 -4.56 0.19 6.81
N MET A 196 -4.96 0.24 5.53
CA MET A 196 -4.29 1.05 4.50
C MET A 196 -4.35 2.53 4.83
N MET A 197 -5.51 3.03 5.27
CA MET A 197 -5.64 4.42 5.71
C MET A 197 -4.66 4.72 6.86
N LEU A 198 -4.61 3.85 7.88
CA LEU A 198 -3.70 4.02 9.01
C LEU A 198 -2.23 4.01 8.58
N VAL A 199 -1.84 3.11 7.66
CA VAL A 199 -0.48 3.08 7.10
C VAL A 199 -0.15 4.38 6.39
N ILE A 200 -1.05 4.92 5.56
CA ILE A 200 -0.81 6.18 4.83
C ILE A 200 -0.69 7.36 5.80
N ILE A 201 -1.59 7.47 6.79
CA ILE A 201 -1.53 8.54 7.81
C ILE A 201 -0.22 8.47 8.58
N SER A 202 0.14 7.27 9.05
CA SER A 202 1.35 7.07 9.85
C SER A 202 2.61 7.33 9.01
N PHE A 203 2.63 6.91 7.75
CA PHE A 203 3.70 7.22 6.80
C PHE A 203 3.88 8.72 6.63
N THR A 204 2.77 9.45 6.44
CA THR A 204 2.81 10.91 6.27
C THR A 204 3.39 11.61 7.48
N PHE A 205 2.98 11.27 8.70
CA PHE A 205 3.53 11.90 9.90
C PHE A 205 4.94 11.43 10.26
N SER A 206 5.30 10.18 9.96
CA SER A 206 6.67 9.69 10.16
C SER A 206 7.69 10.41 9.28
N PHE A 207 7.30 10.75 8.05
CA PHE A 207 8.21 11.35 7.07
C PHE A 207 7.92 12.82 6.75
N SER A 208 6.95 13.47 7.41
CA SER A 208 6.57 14.86 7.10
C SER A 208 7.75 15.80 7.23
N GLY A 209 8.59 15.55 8.23
CA GLY A 209 9.80 16.30 8.50
C GLY A 209 10.91 16.14 7.45
N ILE A 210 10.95 15.00 6.75
CA ILE A 210 11.96 14.67 5.74
C ILE A 210 11.52 15.14 4.36
N PHE A 211 10.24 14.95 4.04
CA PHE A 211 9.70 15.33 2.74
C PHE A 211 9.21 16.78 2.70
N GLY A 212 9.05 17.47 3.85
CA GLY A 212 8.59 18.85 3.89
C GLY A 212 7.30 19.05 3.09
N ALA A 213 7.31 20.02 2.16
CA ALA A 213 6.19 20.33 1.28
C ALA A 213 5.72 19.14 0.40
N TYR A 214 6.60 18.20 0.06
CA TYR A 214 6.24 17.02 -0.74
C TYR A 214 5.31 16.05 -0.01
N SER A 215 5.25 16.13 1.34
CA SER A 215 4.46 15.22 2.18
C SER A 215 2.98 15.27 1.84
N ALA A 216 2.42 16.46 1.65
CA ALA A 216 1.02 16.66 1.32
C ALA A 216 0.67 16.09 -0.07
N SER A 217 1.55 16.28 -1.05
CA SER A 217 1.40 15.77 -2.40
C SER A 217 1.42 14.23 -2.45
N ILE A 218 2.39 13.61 -1.77
CA ILE A 218 2.49 12.15 -1.67
C ILE A 218 1.28 11.59 -0.91
N PHE A 219 0.90 12.22 0.21
CA PHE A 219 -0.28 11.85 0.98
C PHE A 219 -1.54 11.86 0.12
N LEU A 220 -1.82 12.95 -0.59
CA LEU A 220 -3.02 13.06 -1.43
C LEU A 220 -3.06 11.97 -2.51
N LEU A 221 -1.92 11.64 -3.12
CA LEU A 221 -1.85 10.55 -4.12
C LEU A 221 -2.22 9.20 -3.52
N LEU A 222 -1.59 8.84 -2.42
CA LEU A 222 -1.84 7.57 -1.74
C LEU A 222 -3.29 7.50 -1.22
N TRP A 223 -3.78 8.59 -0.62
CA TRP A 223 -5.13 8.68 -0.09
C TRP A 223 -6.18 8.55 -1.19
N SER A 224 -5.96 9.19 -2.34
CA SER A 224 -6.85 9.12 -3.51
C SER A 224 -6.98 7.70 -4.07
N VAL A 225 -5.92 6.89 -3.99
CA VAL A 225 -5.97 5.46 -4.37
C VAL A 225 -6.90 4.68 -3.44
N VAL A 226 -6.79 4.89 -2.13
CA VAL A 226 -7.65 4.20 -1.13
C VAL A 226 -9.10 4.59 -1.27
N GLY A 227 -9.40 5.82 -1.71
CA GLY A 227 -10.75 6.27 -2.03
C GLY A 227 -11.50 5.34 -2.99
N ALA A 228 -10.81 4.62 -3.87
CA ALA A 228 -11.42 3.64 -4.75
C ALA A 228 -12.11 2.49 -3.99
N ASP A 229 -11.46 1.95 -2.95
CA ASP A 229 -12.01 0.86 -2.13
C ASP A 229 -13.12 1.35 -1.19
N VAL A 230 -13.01 2.59 -0.71
CA VAL A 230 -14.10 3.26 0.03
C VAL A 230 -15.32 3.43 -0.87
N ALA A 231 -15.15 3.91 -2.10
CA ALA A 231 -16.23 4.05 -3.08
C ALA A 231 -16.88 2.71 -3.44
N ARG A 232 -16.10 1.62 -3.53
CA ARG A 232 -16.63 0.25 -3.74
C ARG A 232 -17.52 -0.21 -2.59
N CYS A 233 -17.30 0.25 -1.36
CA CYS A 233 -18.19 -0.06 -0.24
C CYS A 233 -19.59 0.52 -0.45
N ALA A 234 -19.69 1.66 -1.13
CA ALA A 234 -20.94 2.32 -1.50
C ALA A 234 -21.44 1.94 -2.90
N ASP A 235 -20.89 0.89 -3.53
CA ASP A 235 -21.37 0.42 -4.83
C ASP A 235 -22.61 -0.48 -4.68
N PHE A 236 -23.74 0.08 -5.05
CA PHE A 236 -25.04 -0.58 -5.05
C PHE A 236 -25.66 -0.63 -6.45
N SER A 237 -24.85 -0.49 -7.50
CA SER A 237 -25.29 -0.56 -8.90
C SER A 237 -26.04 -1.84 -9.22
N LYS A 238 -25.58 -2.99 -8.70
CA LYS A 238 -26.26 -4.30 -8.84
C LYS A 238 -27.65 -4.34 -8.19
N LEU A 239 -27.96 -3.40 -7.29
CA LEU A 239 -29.27 -3.25 -6.63
C LEU A 239 -30.08 -2.09 -7.24
N HIS A 240 -29.66 -1.54 -8.38
CA HIS A 240 -30.28 -0.39 -9.04
C HIS A 240 -30.37 0.88 -8.16
N ALA A 241 -29.51 1.00 -7.14
CA ALA A 241 -29.52 2.17 -6.27
C ALA A 241 -28.84 3.38 -6.95
N PRO A 242 -29.22 4.61 -6.57
CA PRO A 242 -28.59 5.83 -7.07
C PRO A 242 -27.07 5.88 -6.89
N GLY A 243 -26.35 6.34 -7.92
CA GLY A 243 -24.88 6.43 -7.89
C GLY A 243 -24.31 7.49 -6.93
N HIS A 244 -25.13 8.43 -6.44
CA HIS A 244 -24.67 9.54 -5.61
C HIS A 244 -24.13 9.07 -4.24
N TYR A 245 -24.50 7.89 -3.74
CA TYR A 245 -23.97 7.36 -2.48
C TYR A 245 -22.45 7.19 -2.50
N LYS A 246 -21.85 6.89 -3.66
CA LYS A 246 -20.38 6.86 -3.81
C LYS A 246 -19.77 8.23 -3.54
N ALA A 247 -20.37 9.28 -4.12
CA ALA A 247 -19.90 10.65 -3.93
C ALA A 247 -20.02 11.08 -2.46
N VAL A 248 -21.17 10.81 -1.82
CA VAL A 248 -21.39 11.13 -0.39
C VAL A 248 -20.34 10.46 0.49
N VAL A 249 -20.08 9.17 0.30
CA VAL A 249 -19.07 8.44 1.09
C VAL A 249 -17.65 8.96 0.81
N LEU A 250 -17.35 9.36 -0.42
CA LEU A 250 -16.07 9.97 -0.76
C LEU A 250 -15.88 11.36 -0.17
N LEU A 251 -16.95 12.15 -0.03
CA LEU A 251 -16.91 13.43 0.69
C LEU A 251 -16.53 13.21 2.16
N PHE A 252 -17.14 12.25 2.84
CA PHE A 252 -16.74 11.86 4.20
C PHE A 252 -15.28 11.38 4.27
N HIS A 253 -14.81 10.66 3.24
CA HIS A 253 -13.41 10.22 3.15
C HIS A 253 -12.41 11.36 2.87
N ALA A 254 -12.86 12.45 2.24
CA ALA A 254 -12.02 13.63 1.99
C ALA A 254 -11.80 14.48 3.26
N VAL A 255 -12.77 14.52 4.19
CA VAL A 255 -12.67 15.28 5.45
C VAL A 255 -11.37 15.01 6.24
N PRO A 256 -11.00 13.76 6.58
CA PRO A 256 -9.75 13.51 7.28
C PRO A 256 -8.51 13.90 6.46
N ALA A 257 -8.56 13.81 5.12
CA ALA A 257 -7.45 14.27 4.29
C ALA A 257 -7.26 15.78 4.37
N ILE A 258 -8.34 16.57 4.41
CA ILE A 258 -8.26 18.02 4.65
C ILE A 258 -7.59 18.27 6.00
N GLY A 259 -8.07 17.63 7.07
CA GLY A 259 -7.50 17.79 8.40
C GLY A 259 -6.00 17.46 8.46
N ILE A 260 -5.58 16.35 7.84
CA ILE A 260 -4.18 15.94 7.81
C ILE A 260 -3.32 16.91 7.01
N VAL A 261 -3.77 17.35 5.83
CA VAL A 261 -3.02 18.32 5.03
C VAL A 261 -2.87 19.63 5.79
N LEU A 262 -3.93 20.14 6.42
CA LEU A 262 -3.87 21.35 7.24
C LEU A 262 -2.93 21.24 8.45
N LEU A 263 -2.69 20.03 8.96
CA LEU A 263 -1.74 19.80 10.06
C LEU A 263 -0.28 19.78 9.59
N ILE A 264 -0.01 19.51 8.31
CA ILE A 264 1.34 19.36 7.76
C ILE A 264 1.73 20.46 6.77
N THR A 265 0.81 21.34 6.39
CA THR A 265 1.02 22.50 5.51
C THR A 265 0.60 23.80 6.19
N ASP A 266 1.10 24.94 5.71
CA ASP A 266 0.67 26.26 6.18
C ASP A 266 -0.84 26.49 5.95
N PRO A 267 -1.59 27.01 6.95
CA PRO A 267 -3.00 27.38 6.80
C PRO A 267 -3.29 28.51 5.81
N ALA A 268 -2.30 29.22 5.26
CA ALA A 268 -2.52 30.35 4.35
C ALA A 268 -3.46 30.04 3.15
N HIS A 269 -3.48 28.79 2.67
CA HIS A 269 -4.25 28.37 1.50
C HIS A 269 -5.32 27.31 1.79
N VAL A 270 -5.90 27.30 3.00
CA VAL A 270 -6.90 26.29 3.45
C VAL A 270 -8.01 26.03 2.44
N LEU A 271 -8.62 27.09 1.87
CA LEU A 271 -9.75 26.94 0.93
C LEU A 271 -9.31 26.24 -0.37
N VAL A 272 -8.15 26.63 -0.91
CA VAL A 272 -7.60 26.05 -2.14
C VAL A 272 -7.21 24.59 -1.90
N HIS A 273 -6.52 24.30 -0.79
CA HIS A 273 -6.15 22.93 -0.42
C HIS A 273 -7.39 22.04 -0.26
N SER A 274 -8.42 22.54 0.44
CA SER A 274 -9.66 21.81 0.66
C SER A 274 -10.36 21.47 -0.67
N LEU A 275 -10.47 22.43 -1.58
CA LEU A 275 -11.08 22.22 -2.89
C LEU A 275 -10.31 21.18 -3.72
N LEU A 276 -8.98 21.31 -3.79
CA LEU A 276 -8.11 20.38 -4.51
C LEU A 276 -8.24 18.96 -3.97
N ILE A 277 -8.25 18.79 -2.64
CA ILE A 277 -8.40 17.48 -1.98
C ILE A 277 -9.77 16.89 -2.31
N VAL A 278 -10.86 17.64 -2.13
CA VAL A 278 -12.22 17.13 -2.37
C VAL A 278 -12.39 16.69 -3.82
N VAL A 279 -12.04 17.54 -4.78
CA VAL A 279 -12.16 17.24 -6.20
C VAL A 279 -11.34 16.00 -6.56
N SER A 280 -10.10 15.92 -6.07
CA SER A 280 -9.19 14.80 -6.38
C SER A 280 -9.66 13.49 -5.78
N VAL A 281 -10.01 13.47 -4.49
CA VAL A 281 -10.45 12.26 -3.79
C VAL A 281 -11.76 11.75 -4.38
N VAL A 282 -12.72 12.64 -4.64
CA VAL A 282 -14.02 12.26 -5.23
C VAL A 282 -13.83 11.75 -6.66
N TRP A 283 -13.07 12.48 -7.50
CA TRP A 283 -12.84 12.05 -8.88
C TRP A 283 -12.09 10.73 -8.94
N ALA A 284 -10.94 10.63 -8.26
CA ALA A 284 -10.11 9.44 -8.26
C ALA A 284 -10.89 8.25 -7.69
N GLY A 285 -11.62 8.43 -6.59
CA GLY A 285 -12.46 7.39 -6.01
C GLY A 285 -13.53 6.87 -6.98
N ILE A 286 -14.26 7.76 -7.65
CA ILE A 286 -15.30 7.37 -8.62
C ILE A 286 -14.65 6.66 -9.82
N ALA A 287 -13.67 7.30 -10.47
CA ALA A 287 -13.04 6.79 -11.68
C ALA A 287 -12.33 5.45 -11.41
N ARG A 288 -11.61 5.32 -10.29
CA ARG A 288 -10.88 4.11 -9.92
C ARG A 288 -11.76 2.99 -9.41
N SER A 289 -12.93 3.29 -8.83
CA SER A 289 -13.86 2.25 -8.38
C SER A 289 -14.51 1.46 -9.51
N ARG A 290 -14.60 2.05 -10.72
CA ARG A 290 -15.20 1.40 -11.90
C ARG A 290 -14.37 0.18 -12.32
N PRO A 291 -15.01 -0.92 -12.77
CA PRO A 291 -14.29 -2.06 -13.32
C PRO A 291 -13.54 -1.64 -14.59
N ARG A 292 -12.31 -2.13 -14.71
CA ARG A 292 -11.40 -1.94 -15.83
C ARG A 292 -10.78 -3.29 -16.16
N ARG A 293 -10.65 -3.58 -17.45
CA ARG A 293 -10.02 -4.78 -17.98
C ARG A 293 -9.14 -4.42 -19.16
N VAL A 294 -8.01 -5.10 -19.31
CA VAL A 294 -7.18 -5.06 -20.52
C VAL A 294 -7.40 -6.37 -21.27
N ASP A 295 -8.02 -6.28 -22.44
CA ASP A 295 -8.33 -7.46 -23.27
C ASP A 295 -7.22 -7.79 -24.27
N GLN A 296 -6.44 -6.79 -24.67
CA GLN A 296 -5.33 -6.92 -25.60
C GLN A 296 -4.15 -6.12 -25.07
N ILE A 297 -2.97 -6.75 -25.10
CA ILE A 297 -1.71 -6.12 -24.70
C ILE A 297 -0.91 -5.92 -25.97
N THR A 298 -0.63 -4.67 -26.31
CA THR A 298 0.34 -4.35 -27.36
C THR A 298 1.64 -3.92 -26.72
N TYR A 299 2.76 -4.23 -27.37
CA TYR A 299 4.07 -3.78 -26.92
C TYR A 299 4.64 -2.84 -27.96
N ILE A 300 4.94 -1.63 -27.52
CA ILE A 300 5.67 -0.65 -28.28
C ILE A 300 7.11 -0.72 -27.79
N ASP A 301 8.03 -1.07 -28.69
CA ASP A 301 9.45 -0.95 -28.39
C ASP A 301 9.85 0.52 -28.47
N SER A 302 10.22 1.10 -27.32
CA SER A 302 10.68 2.47 -27.25
C SER A 302 12.15 2.63 -27.66
N GLY A 303 12.88 1.52 -27.89
CA GLY A 303 14.32 1.50 -28.19
C GLY A 303 15.22 1.86 -27.01
N ILE A 304 14.69 2.50 -25.96
CA ILE A 304 15.43 2.99 -24.79
C ILE A 304 15.05 2.22 -23.51
N ALA A 305 13.76 1.94 -23.30
CA ALA A 305 13.27 1.29 -22.08
C ALA A 305 12.79 -0.15 -22.30
N GLY A 306 13.00 -0.70 -23.50
CA GLY A 306 12.45 -1.98 -23.93
C GLY A 306 10.96 -1.90 -24.28
N PRO A 307 10.28 -3.07 -24.43
CA PRO A 307 8.89 -3.14 -24.79
C PRO A 307 7.99 -2.63 -23.66
N VAL A 308 7.23 -1.57 -23.95
CA VAL A 308 6.28 -0.96 -23.02
C VAL A 308 4.87 -1.15 -23.57
N SER A 309 3.92 -1.55 -22.71
CA SER A 309 2.50 -1.61 -23.06
C SER A 309 1.77 -0.36 -22.55
N PRO A 310 1.27 0.50 -23.45
CA PRO A 310 0.43 1.65 -23.08
C PRO A 310 -0.84 1.22 -22.33
N GLU A 311 -1.40 0.04 -22.65
CA GLU A 311 -2.59 -0.49 -22.00
C GLU A 311 -2.35 -0.79 -20.53
N ILE A 312 -1.19 -1.38 -20.19
CA ILE A 312 -0.79 -1.64 -18.81
C ILE A 312 -0.62 -0.31 -18.05
N ILE A 313 0.06 0.67 -18.64
CA ILE A 313 0.25 2.00 -18.02
C ILE A 313 -1.11 2.67 -17.78
N ARG A 314 -1.97 2.70 -18.80
CA ARG A 314 -3.32 3.27 -18.72
C ARG A 314 -4.16 2.56 -17.66
N PHE A 315 -4.04 1.24 -17.54
CA PHE A 315 -4.77 0.45 -16.55
C PHE A 315 -4.43 0.88 -15.11
N TYR A 316 -3.13 1.02 -14.79
CA TYR A 316 -2.68 1.40 -13.45
C TYR A 316 -2.90 2.89 -13.15
N LEU A 317 -2.69 3.76 -14.13
CA LEU A 317 -2.85 5.22 -14.00
C LEU A 317 -4.30 5.70 -14.10
N ALA A 318 -5.24 4.87 -14.56
CA ALA A 318 -6.64 5.26 -14.71
C ALA A 318 -7.20 5.93 -13.43
N GLY A 319 -7.81 7.10 -13.61
CA GLY A 319 -8.43 7.87 -12.53
C GLY A 319 -7.46 8.67 -11.63
N LEU A 320 -6.14 8.52 -11.78
CA LEU A 320 -5.14 9.29 -11.03
C LEU A 320 -4.76 10.67 -11.60
N PRO A 321 -4.92 11.01 -12.90
CA PRO A 321 -4.40 12.28 -13.42
C PRO A 321 -4.87 13.53 -12.66
N PRO A 322 -6.14 13.68 -12.25
CA PRO A 322 -6.55 14.84 -11.46
C PRO A 322 -5.93 14.87 -10.06
N ALA A 323 -5.73 13.71 -9.42
CA ALA A 323 -5.03 13.65 -8.14
C ALA A 323 -3.54 14.00 -8.31
N LEU A 324 -2.89 13.57 -9.41
CA LEU A 324 -1.53 13.99 -9.76
C LEU A 324 -1.43 15.49 -9.97
N PHE A 325 -2.34 16.07 -10.76
CA PHE A 325 -2.38 17.50 -10.99
C PHE A 325 -2.60 18.29 -9.70
N ALA A 326 -3.57 17.89 -8.88
CA ALA A 326 -3.82 18.53 -7.59
C ALA A 326 -2.66 18.37 -6.60
N SER A 327 -1.98 17.22 -6.58
CA SER A 327 -0.78 17.02 -5.77
C SER A 327 0.36 17.95 -6.18
N LEU A 328 0.52 18.23 -7.48
CA LEU A 328 1.49 19.21 -7.98
C LEU A 328 1.10 20.64 -7.60
N LEU A 329 -0.20 20.98 -7.68
CA LEU A 329 -0.68 22.29 -7.22
C LEU A 329 -0.52 22.47 -5.71
N LEU A 330 -0.82 21.44 -4.90
CA LEU A 330 -0.57 21.47 -3.47
C LEU A 330 0.91 21.74 -3.17
N LEU A 331 1.82 21.11 -3.91
CA LEU A 331 3.24 21.36 -3.78
C LEU A 331 3.58 22.82 -4.08
N TYR A 332 3.04 23.36 -5.18
CA TYR A 332 3.26 24.75 -5.59
C TYR A 332 2.78 25.76 -4.53
N PHE A 333 1.67 25.50 -3.84
CA PHE A 333 1.18 26.37 -2.77
C PHE A 333 1.83 26.11 -1.39
N SER A 334 2.67 25.07 -1.28
CA SER A 334 3.36 24.69 -0.04
C SER A 334 4.85 25.01 -0.04
N VAL A 335 5.40 25.50 -1.16
CA VAL A 335 6.79 25.96 -1.35
C VAL A 335 6.79 27.48 -1.44
#